data_AF-A0A9D1WQZ7-F1
#
_entry.id   AF-A0A9D1WQZ7-F1
#
_cell.length_a   1.000
_cell.length_b   1.000
_cell.length_c   1.000
_cell.angle_alpha   90.00
_cell.angle_beta   90.00
_cell.angle_gamma   90.00
#
_symmetry.space_group_name_H-M   'P 1'
#
loop_
_entity.id
_entity.type
_entity.pdbx_description
1 polymer ?
#
loop_
_entity_poly.entity_id
_entity_poly.type
_entity_poly.pdbx_seq_one_letter_code
_entity_poly.pdbx_strand_id
1 'polypeptide(L)'
;KNDREKYEAFWKNFGLQLKYGLYDNYGQQKELLQDLVLFYSSNEKKLVSLEEYVGRMKESQKYIYYACGQTVDKIDLLPQTELLKDQGFEILYLTDDVDEFALKMLYKYQDKEFRSVSDKDLGLESESEKEETKKQNEENQPLLQFLKEALGDKVQAVCLSGRLKSHPVCLASEGMLSLEMEKVLNAMPNEQKVKAQRVLEINASHPVFAALKACYEKDPEKAKTYAGLLYDQALLIEGMPIEDPVAFSNAICDLMAQQNG
;
A
#
# COMPACT_ATOMS: atom_id res chain seq x y z
N LYS A 1 27.99 -1.23 13.12
CA LYS A 1 29.09 -2.07 12.58
C LYS A 1 29.99 -2.67 13.66
N ASN A 2 30.48 -1.88 14.63
CA ASN A 2 31.47 -2.35 15.61
C ASN A 2 30.89 -3.18 16.77
N ASP A 3 29.60 -3.02 17.09
CA ASP A 3 28.90 -3.79 18.15
C ASP A 3 27.38 -3.77 17.90
N ARG A 4 26.84 -4.80 17.21
CA ARG A 4 25.42 -4.83 16.77
C ARG A 4 24.46 -5.04 17.94
N GLU A 5 24.77 -5.96 18.85
CA GLU A 5 23.89 -6.29 19.98
C GLU A 5 23.69 -5.09 20.91
N LYS A 6 24.78 -4.38 21.25
CA LYS A 6 24.65 -3.15 22.06
C LYS A 6 23.85 -2.07 21.33
N TYR A 7 24.03 -1.97 20.02
CA TYR A 7 23.29 -1.00 19.22
C TYR A 7 21.79 -1.32 19.17
N GLU A 8 21.41 -2.58 19.02
CA GLU A 8 19.99 -2.99 19.05
C GLU A 8 19.36 -2.75 20.45
N ALA A 9 20.12 -2.94 21.53
CA ALA A 9 19.67 -2.59 22.87
C ALA A 9 19.45 -1.06 23.04
N PHE A 10 20.35 -0.24 22.49
CA PHE A 10 20.16 1.21 22.41
C PHE A 10 18.94 1.57 21.54
N TRP A 11 18.82 0.97 20.35
CA TRP A 11 17.74 1.18 19.40
C TRP A 11 16.37 0.91 20.00
N LYS A 12 16.23 -0.16 20.79
CA LYS A 12 14.97 -0.49 21.49
C LYS A 12 14.45 0.67 22.36
N ASN A 13 15.33 1.50 22.90
CA ASN A 13 14.97 2.59 23.80
C ASN A 13 14.93 3.97 23.11
N PHE A 14 15.72 4.16 22.04
CA PHE A 14 15.95 5.48 21.43
C PHE A 14 15.70 5.54 19.92
N GLY A 15 15.38 4.43 19.28
CA GLY A 15 15.24 4.34 17.82
C GLY A 15 14.09 5.20 17.29
N LEU A 16 12.98 5.28 18.04
CA LEU A 16 11.86 6.14 17.70
C LEU A 16 12.28 7.62 17.64
N GLN A 17 13.06 8.09 18.60
CA GLN A 17 13.57 9.47 18.64
C GLN A 17 14.54 9.76 17.49
N LEU A 18 15.34 8.77 17.08
CA LEU A 18 16.19 8.92 15.89
C LEU A 18 15.34 9.08 14.62
N LYS A 19 14.27 8.29 14.47
CA LYS A 19 13.31 8.42 13.35
C LYS A 19 12.62 9.79 13.36
N TYR A 20 12.19 10.27 14.53
CA TYR A 20 11.68 11.64 14.67
C TYR A 20 12.69 12.69 14.19
N GLY A 21 13.95 12.57 14.61
CA GLY A 21 15.02 13.49 14.20
C GLY A 21 15.29 13.52 12.69
N LEU A 22 14.91 12.48 11.94
CA LEU A 22 15.05 12.47 10.47
C LEU A 22 14.12 13.45 9.78
N TYR A 23 12.94 13.72 10.32
CA TYR A 23 11.96 14.61 9.69
C TYR A 23 11.70 15.90 10.47
N ASP A 24 12.08 15.94 11.74
CA ASP A 24 12.02 17.15 12.55
C ASP A 24 12.82 18.30 11.92
N ASN A 25 12.36 19.53 12.15
CA ASN A 25 12.96 20.75 11.58
C ASN A 25 13.27 20.63 10.07
N TYR A 26 12.35 20.03 9.30
CA TYR A 26 12.50 19.79 7.86
C TYR A 26 13.73 18.95 7.49
N GLY A 27 14.10 18.01 8.37
CA GLY A 27 15.18 17.07 8.15
C GLY A 27 16.58 17.67 8.31
N GLN A 28 16.74 18.70 9.14
CA GLN A 28 18.04 19.34 9.40
C GLN A 28 19.14 18.34 9.83
N GLN A 29 18.76 17.26 10.51
CA GLN A 29 19.68 16.23 11.01
C GLN A 29 19.68 14.94 10.19
N LYS A 30 18.98 14.91 9.05
CA LYS A 30 18.71 13.67 8.33
C LYS A 30 19.98 12.96 7.84
N GLU A 31 20.96 13.74 7.39
CA GLU A 31 22.24 13.22 6.89
C GLU A 31 23.08 12.55 7.98
N LEU A 32 23.01 13.08 9.21
CA LEU A 32 23.69 12.54 10.38
C LEU A 32 23.02 11.26 10.89
N LEU A 33 21.69 11.19 10.80
CA LEU A 33 20.88 10.15 11.43
C LEU A 33 20.55 8.97 10.51
N GLN A 34 20.63 9.12 9.19
CA GLN A 34 20.24 8.09 8.23
C GLN A 34 20.96 6.75 8.41
N ASP A 35 22.23 6.76 8.82
CA ASP A 35 23.02 5.53 9.03
C ASP A 35 22.75 4.85 10.39
N LEU A 36 21.93 5.50 11.23
CA LEU A 36 21.56 5.03 12.56
C LEU A 36 20.18 4.37 12.57
N VAL A 37 19.34 4.60 11.56
CA VAL A 37 17.99 4.02 11.57
C VAL A 37 17.97 2.55 11.16
N LEU A 38 17.13 1.77 11.86
CA LEU A 38 16.87 0.38 11.57
C LEU A 38 15.40 0.16 11.22
N PHE A 39 15.15 -0.77 10.30
CA PHE A 39 13.81 -1.18 9.87
C PHE A 39 13.73 -2.69 9.79
N TYR A 40 12.55 -3.27 9.98
CA TYR A 40 12.40 -4.72 9.88
C TYR A 40 12.46 -5.15 8.42
N SER A 41 13.27 -6.15 8.09
CA SER A 41 13.43 -6.65 6.72
C SER A 41 12.53 -7.86 6.44
N SER A 42 11.85 -7.83 5.29
CA SER A 42 11.08 -8.98 4.79
C SER A 42 11.92 -10.23 4.55
N ASN A 43 13.21 -10.06 4.24
CA ASN A 43 14.12 -11.14 3.88
C ASN A 43 14.90 -11.65 5.09
N GLU A 44 15.50 -10.73 5.84
CA GLU A 44 16.36 -11.07 6.98
C GLU A 44 15.54 -11.41 8.25
N LYS A 45 14.25 -11.07 8.27
CA LYS A 45 13.33 -11.30 9.39
C LYS A 45 13.82 -10.74 10.73
N LYS A 46 14.54 -9.62 10.66
CA LYS A 46 15.10 -8.84 11.78
C LYS A 46 15.28 -7.38 11.38
N LEU A 47 15.67 -6.56 12.34
CA LEU A 47 16.04 -5.16 12.09
C LEU A 47 17.33 -5.10 11.24
N VAL A 48 17.33 -4.26 10.22
CA VAL A 48 18.45 -3.98 9.31
C VAL A 48 18.65 -2.49 9.14
N SER A 49 19.88 -2.06 8.87
CA SER A 49 20.18 -0.68 8.46
C SER A 49 19.89 -0.47 6.97
N LEU A 50 19.83 0.80 6.55
CA LEU A 50 19.73 1.15 5.14
C LEU A 50 20.96 0.70 4.33
N GLU A 51 22.17 0.79 4.91
CA GLU A 51 23.41 0.27 4.30
C GLU A 51 23.32 -1.23 4.05
N GLU A 52 22.79 -1.99 5.03
CA GLU A 52 22.61 -3.43 4.92
C GLU A 52 21.62 -3.79 3.80
N TYR A 53 20.51 -3.06 3.69
CA TYR A 53 19.55 -3.22 2.59
C TYR A 53 20.20 -2.94 1.23
N VAL A 54 20.86 -1.79 1.08
CA VAL A 54 21.52 -1.41 -0.19
C VAL A 54 22.57 -2.43 -0.59
N GLY A 55 23.33 -2.96 0.37
CA GLY A 55 24.32 -4.02 0.13
C GLY A 55 23.74 -5.34 -0.38
N ARG A 56 22.42 -5.57 -0.26
CA ARG A 56 21.71 -6.74 -0.78
C ARG A 56 20.81 -6.43 -1.98
N MET A 57 20.73 -5.17 -2.42
CA MET A 57 19.93 -4.81 -3.59
C MET A 57 20.41 -5.55 -4.83
N LYS A 58 19.46 -6.00 -5.66
CA LYS A 58 19.76 -6.58 -6.97
C LYS A 58 20.29 -5.49 -7.90
N GLU A 59 21.14 -5.85 -8.87
CA GLU A 59 21.69 -4.88 -9.83
C GLU A 59 20.60 -4.10 -10.60
N SER A 60 19.51 -4.78 -10.96
CA SER A 60 18.36 -4.16 -11.65
C SER A 60 17.44 -3.36 -10.73
N GLN A 61 17.65 -3.37 -9.41
CA GLN A 61 16.79 -2.74 -8.44
C GLN A 61 17.01 -1.22 -8.41
N LYS A 62 15.96 -0.48 -8.76
CA LYS A 62 15.97 0.99 -8.80
C LYS A 62 15.70 1.63 -7.44
N TYR A 63 14.84 1.01 -6.63
CA TYR A 63 14.28 1.62 -5.42
C TYR A 63 14.52 0.80 -4.16
N ILE A 64 14.51 1.48 -3.02
CA ILE A 64 14.36 0.86 -1.70
C ILE A 64 12.86 0.72 -1.43
N TYR A 65 12.36 -0.51 -1.44
CA TYR A 65 10.94 -0.78 -1.25
C TYR A 65 10.57 -0.84 0.23
N TYR A 66 9.44 -0.24 0.58
CA TYR A 66 8.90 -0.30 1.93
C TYR A 66 7.39 -0.48 1.95
N ALA A 67 6.88 -1.02 3.05
CA ALA A 67 5.45 -1.15 3.31
C ALA A 67 5.14 -0.74 4.75
N CYS A 68 4.05 -0.02 4.95
CA CYS A 68 3.62 0.45 6.26
C CYS A 68 2.46 -0.38 6.79
N GLY A 69 2.37 -0.50 8.12
CA GLY A 69 1.20 -1.08 8.78
C GLY A 69 1.45 -1.37 10.26
N GLN A 70 0.42 -1.82 10.96
CA GLN A 70 0.47 -1.92 12.43
C GLN A 70 1.47 -2.94 12.98
N THR A 71 1.76 -4.00 12.23
CA THR A 71 2.60 -5.12 12.68
C THR A 71 3.29 -5.77 11.50
N VAL A 72 4.48 -6.34 11.71
CA VAL A 72 5.22 -7.14 10.72
C VAL A 72 4.32 -8.16 10.00
N ASP A 73 3.53 -8.94 10.74
CA ASP A 73 2.70 -10.00 10.14
C ASP A 73 1.60 -9.44 9.22
N LYS A 74 0.91 -8.37 9.64
CA LYS A 74 -0.09 -7.70 8.79
C LYS A 74 0.53 -7.11 7.52
N ILE A 75 1.72 -6.50 7.63
CA ILE A 75 2.44 -5.96 6.48
C ILE A 75 2.84 -7.09 5.52
N ASP A 76 3.32 -8.20 6.07
CA ASP A 76 3.72 -9.39 5.28
C ASP A 76 2.54 -9.97 4.48
N LEU A 77 1.30 -9.78 4.95
CA LEU A 77 0.07 -10.23 4.30
C LEU A 77 -0.57 -9.22 3.32
N LEU A 78 0.03 -8.04 3.11
CA LEU A 78 -0.51 -7.05 2.19
C LEU A 78 -0.41 -7.52 0.72
N PRO A 79 -1.49 -7.43 -0.08
CA PRO A 79 -1.49 -7.82 -1.49
C PRO A 79 -0.41 -7.16 -2.34
N GLN A 80 -0.12 -5.88 -2.05
CA GLN A 80 0.87 -5.11 -2.81
C GLN A 80 2.30 -5.62 -2.59
N THR A 81 2.54 -6.43 -1.55
CA THR A 81 3.87 -7.02 -1.29
C THR A 81 4.13 -8.28 -2.10
N GLU A 82 3.09 -8.96 -2.61
CA GLU A 82 3.21 -10.25 -3.31
C GLU A 82 4.16 -10.16 -4.51
N LEU A 83 3.96 -9.17 -5.38
CA LEU A 83 4.78 -9.00 -6.59
C LEU A 83 6.27 -8.86 -6.26
N LEU A 84 6.59 -8.03 -5.27
CA LEU A 84 7.97 -7.79 -4.84
C LEU A 84 8.59 -9.05 -4.24
N LYS A 85 7.84 -9.76 -3.40
CA LYS A 85 8.29 -11.03 -2.80
C LYS A 85 8.51 -12.13 -3.83
N ASP A 86 7.59 -12.28 -4.78
CA ASP A 86 7.70 -13.27 -5.87
C ASP A 86 8.94 -13.01 -6.73
N GLN A 87 9.25 -11.73 -6.98
CA GLN A 87 10.46 -11.33 -7.68
C GLN A 87 11.70 -11.31 -6.77
N GLY A 88 11.57 -11.67 -5.50
CA GLY A 88 12.63 -11.79 -4.50
C GLY A 88 13.27 -10.45 -4.10
N PHE A 89 12.52 -9.35 -4.16
CA PHE A 89 12.96 -8.05 -3.66
C PHE A 89 12.73 -7.94 -2.15
N GLU A 90 13.72 -7.37 -1.45
CA GLU A 90 13.60 -7.05 -0.03
C GLU A 90 12.64 -5.87 0.17
N ILE A 91 11.80 -5.91 1.20
CA ILE A 91 10.88 -4.85 1.58
C ILE A 91 11.16 -4.48 3.04
N LEU A 92 11.30 -3.19 3.31
CA LEU A 92 11.36 -2.66 4.68
C LEU A 92 9.94 -2.56 5.25
N TYR A 93 9.70 -3.21 6.38
CA TYR A 93 8.42 -3.14 7.11
C TYR A 93 8.51 -2.05 8.17
N LEU A 94 7.64 -1.05 7.98
CA LEU A 94 7.53 0.16 8.78
C LEU A 94 6.32 0.01 9.70
N THR A 95 6.57 -0.05 11.00
CA THR A 95 5.53 -0.31 12.01
C THR A 95 5.29 0.87 12.94
N ASP A 96 6.15 1.89 12.91
CA ASP A 96 5.99 3.08 13.72
C ASP A 96 5.34 4.20 12.89
N ASP A 97 4.41 4.94 13.48
CA ASP A 97 3.66 6.03 12.83
C ASP A 97 4.55 7.10 12.16
N VAL A 98 5.79 7.26 12.65
CA VAL A 98 6.78 8.24 12.14
C VAL A 98 7.56 7.77 10.92
N ASP A 99 7.53 6.47 10.65
CA ASP A 99 8.46 5.83 9.72
C ASP A 99 8.34 6.40 8.31
N GLU A 100 7.11 6.51 7.81
CA GLU A 100 6.91 7.01 6.46
C GLU A 100 7.29 8.49 6.35
N PHE A 101 7.04 9.31 7.38
CA PHE A 101 7.49 10.70 7.40
C PHE A 101 9.01 10.81 7.36
N ALA A 102 9.70 9.97 8.13
CA ALA A 102 11.15 9.88 8.15
C ALA A 102 11.71 9.51 6.76
N LEU A 103 11.15 8.49 6.11
CA LEU A 103 11.59 8.08 4.77
C LEU A 103 11.24 9.11 3.69
N LYS A 104 10.07 9.74 3.75
CA LYS A 104 9.71 10.82 2.81
C LYS A 104 10.63 12.03 2.96
N MET A 105 11.07 12.38 4.17
CA MET A 105 12.04 13.46 4.37
C MET A 105 13.45 13.10 3.86
N LEU A 106 13.86 11.84 4.06
CA LEU A 106 15.11 11.34 3.50
C LEU A 106 15.11 11.36 1.98
N TYR A 107 13.97 11.05 1.36
CA TYR A 107 13.73 10.97 -0.09
C TYR A 107 14.52 9.84 -0.79
N LYS A 108 15.83 9.76 -0.54
CA LYS A 108 16.72 8.73 -1.07
C LYS A 108 17.86 8.40 -0.10
N TYR A 109 18.46 7.23 -0.25
CA TYR A 109 19.67 6.80 0.46
C TYR A 109 20.66 6.21 -0.54
N GLN A 110 21.93 6.65 -0.54
CA GLN A 110 22.95 6.26 -1.53
C GLN A 110 22.43 6.28 -2.99
N ASP A 111 21.76 7.38 -3.37
CA ASP A 111 21.12 7.59 -4.68
C ASP A 111 19.96 6.64 -5.04
N LYS A 112 19.47 5.84 -4.09
CA LYS A 112 18.28 5.00 -4.25
C LYS A 112 17.08 5.66 -3.59
N GLU A 113 16.06 5.99 -4.38
CA GLU A 113 14.81 6.56 -3.86
C GLU A 113 14.02 5.50 -3.09
N PHE A 114 13.27 5.93 -2.08
CA PHE A 114 12.30 5.08 -1.38
C PHE A 114 11.00 4.98 -2.18
N ARG A 115 10.39 3.79 -2.23
CA ARG A 115 9.10 3.54 -2.88
C ARG A 115 8.20 2.73 -1.97
N SER A 116 6.99 3.22 -1.74
CA SER A 116 5.97 2.46 -1.03
C SER A 116 5.47 1.34 -1.93
N VAL A 117 5.18 0.16 -1.37
CA VAL A 117 4.48 -0.91 -2.11
C VAL A 117 3.11 -0.46 -2.63
N SER A 118 2.50 0.56 -2.01
CA SER A 118 1.22 1.13 -2.42
C SER A 118 1.35 2.21 -3.50
N ASP A 119 2.57 2.66 -3.84
CA ASP A 119 2.80 3.62 -4.92
C ASP A 119 2.48 3.02 -6.29
N LYS A 120 1.94 3.81 -7.21
CA LYS A 120 1.49 3.35 -8.53
C LYS A 120 2.59 2.74 -9.40
N ASP A 121 3.82 3.25 -9.31
CA ASP A 121 4.95 2.77 -10.11
C ASP A 121 6.07 2.27 -9.20
N LEU A 122 6.20 0.95 -9.16
CA LEU A 122 7.28 0.24 -8.46
C LEU A 122 8.53 0.07 -9.33
N GLY A 123 8.50 0.49 -10.60
CA GLY A 123 9.61 0.33 -11.55
C GLY A 123 9.93 -1.13 -11.90
N LEU A 124 8.98 -2.04 -11.71
CA LEU A 124 9.12 -3.48 -11.94
C LEU A 124 8.54 -3.95 -13.28
N GLU A 125 7.48 -3.28 -13.74
CA GLU A 125 6.81 -3.64 -14.98
C GLU A 125 7.65 -3.24 -16.19
N SER A 126 7.73 -4.14 -17.16
CA SER A 126 8.26 -3.86 -18.49
C SER A 126 7.33 -2.91 -19.26
N GLU A 127 7.86 -2.21 -20.28
CA GLU A 127 7.03 -1.38 -21.15
C GLU A 127 5.87 -2.16 -21.78
N SER A 128 6.09 -3.43 -22.15
CA SER A 128 5.04 -4.30 -22.70
C SER A 128 3.93 -4.61 -21.69
N GLU A 129 4.26 -4.83 -20.41
CA GLU A 129 3.26 -5.09 -19.36
C GLU A 129 2.47 -3.82 -19.03
N LYS A 130 3.12 -2.66 -19.05
CA LYS A 130 2.47 -1.36 -18.90
C LYS A 130 1.51 -1.08 -20.05
N GLU A 131 1.91 -1.37 -21.29
CA GLU A 131 1.05 -1.23 -22.47
C GLU A 131 -0.17 -2.16 -22.42
N GLU A 132 0.02 -3.43 -22.03
CA GLU A 132 -1.09 -4.38 -21.89
C GLU A 132 -2.08 -3.94 -20.79
N THR A 133 -1.57 -3.53 -19.61
CA THR A 133 -2.42 -3.02 -18.53
C THR A 133 -3.19 -1.77 -18.97
N LYS A 134 -2.53 -0.86 -19.70
CA LYS A 134 -3.18 0.33 -20.25
C LYS A 134 -4.29 -0.03 -21.24
N LYS A 135 -4.02 -0.96 -22.16
CA LYS A 135 -5.00 -1.44 -23.14
C LYS A 135 -6.21 -2.09 -22.46
N GLN A 136 -5.98 -2.93 -21.45
CA GLN A 136 -7.07 -3.53 -20.68
C GLN A 136 -7.90 -2.46 -19.95
N ASN A 137 -7.26 -1.42 -19.40
CA ASN A 137 -7.98 -0.29 -18.80
C ASN A 137 -8.85 0.45 -19.83
N GLU A 138 -8.34 0.68 -21.05
CA GLU A 138 -9.09 1.31 -22.14
C GLU A 138 -10.28 0.45 -22.59
N GLU A 139 -10.08 -0.86 -22.77
CA GLU A 139 -11.13 -1.81 -23.16
C GLU A 139 -12.24 -1.94 -22.11
N ASN A 140 -11.91 -1.77 -20.83
CA ASN A 140 -12.85 -1.89 -19.71
C ASN A 140 -13.30 -0.53 -19.15
N GLN A 141 -12.98 0.58 -19.83
CA GLN A 141 -13.27 1.94 -19.36
C GLN A 141 -14.74 2.17 -18.97
N PRO A 142 -15.76 1.68 -19.71
CA PRO A 142 -17.16 1.86 -19.32
C PRO A 142 -17.49 1.25 -17.95
N LEU A 143 -16.98 0.04 -17.68
CA LEU A 143 -17.15 -0.61 -16.38
C LEU A 143 -16.39 0.16 -15.28
N LEU A 144 -15.12 0.52 -15.52
CA LEU A 144 -14.31 1.22 -14.52
C LEU A 144 -14.92 2.57 -14.13
N GLN A 145 -15.44 3.32 -15.11
CA GLN A 145 -16.15 4.57 -14.89
C GLN A 145 -17.44 4.36 -14.09
N PHE A 146 -18.23 3.33 -14.44
CA PHE A 146 -19.42 2.95 -13.68
C PHE A 146 -19.11 2.64 -12.21
N LEU A 147 -18.04 1.88 -11.95
CA LEU A 147 -17.61 1.56 -10.58
C LEU A 147 -17.16 2.81 -9.82
N LYS A 148 -16.43 3.71 -10.48
CA LYS A 148 -16.04 5.01 -9.91
C LYS A 148 -17.28 5.82 -9.53
N GLU A 149 -18.29 5.88 -10.40
CA GLU A 149 -19.54 6.59 -10.14
C GLU A 149 -20.31 5.98 -8.96
N ALA A 150 -20.37 4.66 -8.88
CA ALA A 150 -20.98 3.95 -7.76
C ALA A 150 -20.29 4.24 -6.42
N LEU A 151 -18.97 4.41 -6.43
CA LEU A 151 -18.15 4.73 -5.25
C LEU A 151 -18.12 6.22 -4.92
N GLY A 152 -18.54 7.10 -5.83
CA GLY A 152 -18.61 8.54 -5.62
C GLY A 152 -17.27 9.14 -5.18
N ASP A 153 -17.28 9.89 -4.08
CA ASP A 153 -16.09 10.57 -3.53
C ASP A 153 -15.21 9.67 -2.66
N LYS A 154 -15.53 8.37 -2.53
CA LYS A 154 -14.70 7.40 -1.80
C LYS A 154 -13.36 7.15 -2.51
N VAL A 155 -13.36 7.22 -3.84
CA VAL A 155 -12.18 7.02 -4.69
C VAL A 155 -12.08 8.11 -5.74
N GLN A 156 -10.85 8.47 -6.09
CA GLN A 156 -10.56 9.36 -7.22
C GLN A 156 -10.73 8.62 -8.55
N ALA A 157 -10.29 7.36 -8.60
CA ALA A 157 -10.35 6.52 -9.80
C ALA A 157 -10.49 5.03 -9.45
N VAL A 158 -10.94 4.26 -10.44
CA VAL A 158 -10.91 2.79 -10.43
C VAL A 158 -10.14 2.36 -11.67
N CYS A 159 -9.18 1.45 -11.52
CA CYS A 159 -8.38 0.94 -12.63
C CYS A 159 -8.10 -0.55 -12.48
N LEU A 160 -7.64 -1.18 -13.55
CA LEU A 160 -7.09 -2.53 -13.49
C LEU A 160 -5.63 -2.46 -13.02
N SER A 161 -5.29 -3.34 -12.09
CA SER A 161 -3.94 -3.44 -11.53
C SER A 161 -3.01 -4.23 -12.44
N GLY A 162 -1.81 -3.71 -12.67
CA GLY A 162 -0.71 -4.47 -13.28
C GLY A 162 0.15 -5.25 -12.27
N ARG A 163 -0.07 -5.02 -10.97
CA ARG A 163 0.77 -5.57 -9.88
C ARG A 163 0.11 -6.65 -9.02
N LEU A 164 -1.22 -6.68 -8.94
CA LEU A 164 -1.93 -7.68 -8.13
C LEU A 164 -1.74 -9.10 -8.66
N LYS A 165 -1.50 -10.06 -7.76
CA LYS A 165 -1.38 -11.49 -8.07
C LYS A 165 -2.60 -12.26 -7.57
N SER A 166 -2.64 -12.63 -6.29
CA SER A 166 -3.68 -13.50 -5.74
C SER A 166 -4.97 -12.77 -5.45
N HIS A 167 -4.85 -11.51 -5.02
CA HIS A 167 -5.96 -10.77 -4.45
C HIS A 167 -6.81 -10.07 -5.52
N PRO A 168 -8.13 -9.93 -5.30
CA PRO A 168 -9.04 -9.29 -6.25
C PRO A 168 -8.85 -7.77 -6.33
N VAL A 169 -8.38 -7.14 -5.25
CA VAL A 169 -8.43 -5.70 -5.08
C VAL A 169 -7.35 -5.20 -4.13
N CYS A 170 -6.89 -3.96 -4.33
CA CYS A 170 -6.15 -3.21 -3.33
C CYS A 170 -6.43 -1.70 -3.45
N LEU A 171 -5.98 -0.93 -2.47
CA LEU A 171 -5.98 0.52 -2.54
C LEU A 171 -4.57 1.03 -2.83
N ALA A 172 -4.52 2.01 -3.73
CA ALA A 172 -3.37 2.85 -3.96
C ALA A 172 -3.70 4.29 -3.56
N SER A 173 -2.67 5.09 -3.32
CA SER A 173 -2.78 6.54 -3.14
C SER A 173 -2.05 7.26 -4.26
N GLU A 174 -2.73 8.23 -4.87
CA GLU A 174 -2.10 9.21 -5.76
C GLU A 174 -1.77 10.51 -5.01
N GLY A 175 -0.69 11.18 -5.41
CA GLY A 175 -0.24 12.43 -4.82
C GLY A 175 0.68 12.27 -3.59
N MET A 176 0.73 13.32 -2.77
CA MET A 176 1.71 13.42 -1.68
C MET A 176 1.33 12.64 -0.42
N LEU A 177 0.03 12.52 -0.15
CA LEU A 177 -0.51 11.89 1.04
C LEU A 177 -0.79 10.40 0.78
N SER A 178 -0.08 9.53 1.49
CA SER A 178 -0.31 8.09 1.47
C SER A 178 -1.51 7.70 2.34
N LEU A 179 -1.97 6.45 2.20
CA LEU A 179 -3.02 5.88 3.05
C LEU A 179 -2.57 5.80 4.51
N GLU A 180 -1.30 5.49 4.76
CA GLU A 180 -0.78 5.40 6.12
C GLU A 180 -0.62 6.78 6.75
N MET A 181 -0.08 7.77 6.02
CA MET A 181 -0.03 9.15 6.49
C MET A 181 -1.42 9.69 6.80
N GLU A 182 -2.44 9.33 6.02
CA GLU A 182 -3.83 9.66 6.35
C GLU A 182 -4.24 9.09 7.71
N LYS A 183 -3.97 7.80 7.99
CA LYS A 183 -4.29 7.17 9.28
C LYS A 183 -3.58 7.89 10.43
N VAL A 184 -2.28 8.11 10.31
CA VAL A 184 -1.46 8.74 11.36
C VAL A 184 -1.92 10.17 11.63
N LEU A 185 -2.09 10.99 10.60
CA LEU A 185 -2.51 12.39 10.76
C LEU A 185 -3.93 12.50 11.31
N ASN A 186 -4.83 11.59 10.91
CA ASN A 186 -6.19 11.56 11.41
C ASN A 186 -6.32 10.96 12.82
N ALA A 187 -5.35 10.20 13.30
CA ALA A 187 -5.29 9.74 14.69
C ALA A 187 -4.83 10.83 15.66
N MET A 188 -4.11 11.85 15.17
CA MET A 188 -3.72 13.01 15.97
C MET A 188 -4.96 13.86 16.35
N PRO A 189 -4.93 14.51 17.54
CA PRO A 189 -5.99 15.41 17.98
C PRO A 189 -5.93 16.73 17.23
N ASN A 190 -6.24 16.70 15.93
CA ASN A 190 -6.32 17.85 15.06
C ASN A 190 -7.73 17.96 14.45
N GLU A 191 -8.25 19.18 14.30
CA GLU A 191 -9.63 19.42 13.83
C GLU A 191 -9.78 19.15 12.33
N GLN A 192 -8.72 19.34 11.54
CA GLN A 192 -8.74 19.09 10.11
C GLN A 192 -8.33 17.66 9.81
N LYS A 193 -9.31 16.84 9.41
CA LYS A 193 -9.04 15.53 8.83
C LYS A 193 -8.48 15.69 7.42
N VAL A 194 -7.49 14.87 7.09
CA VAL A 194 -6.93 14.76 5.75
C VAL A 194 -7.49 13.52 5.07
N LYS A 195 -7.48 13.50 3.73
CA LYS A 195 -7.94 12.35 2.93
C LYS A 195 -6.99 12.12 1.77
N ALA A 196 -6.42 10.92 1.67
CA ALA A 196 -5.58 10.55 0.54
C ALA A 196 -6.42 10.43 -0.74
N GLN A 197 -5.81 10.68 -1.89
CA GLN A 197 -6.47 10.46 -3.17
C GLN A 197 -6.43 8.96 -3.50
N ARG A 198 -7.50 8.25 -3.15
CA ARG A 198 -7.55 6.79 -3.26
C ARG A 198 -7.84 6.34 -4.68
N VAL A 199 -7.13 5.33 -5.14
CA VAL A 199 -7.43 4.60 -6.37
C VAL A 199 -7.73 3.16 -6.03
N LEU A 200 -8.87 2.65 -6.46
CA LEU A 200 -9.22 1.24 -6.31
C LEU A 200 -8.65 0.47 -7.50
N GLU A 201 -7.68 -0.39 -7.23
CA GLU A 201 -7.12 -1.26 -8.27
C GLU A 201 -7.78 -2.63 -8.22
N ILE A 202 -8.27 -3.11 -9.36
CA ILE A 202 -8.93 -4.40 -9.49
C ILE A 202 -8.05 -5.35 -10.30
N ASN A 203 -7.91 -6.58 -9.84
CA ASN A 203 -7.14 -7.61 -10.54
C ASN A 203 -7.96 -8.23 -11.68
N ALA A 204 -7.58 -7.93 -12.92
CA ALA A 204 -8.26 -8.43 -14.11
C ALA A 204 -8.19 -9.97 -14.26
N SER A 205 -7.17 -10.59 -13.67
CA SER A 205 -6.96 -12.04 -13.71
C SER A 205 -7.74 -12.80 -12.63
N HIS A 206 -8.27 -12.10 -11.62
CA HIS A 206 -9.02 -12.73 -10.54
C HIS A 206 -10.46 -13.07 -10.98
N PRO A 207 -11.02 -14.24 -10.61
CA PRO A 207 -12.39 -14.63 -11.01
C PRO A 207 -13.48 -13.62 -10.65
N VAL A 208 -13.27 -12.83 -9.59
CA VAL A 208 -14.19 -11.75 -9.18
C VAL A 208 -14.34 -10.69 -10.27
N PHE A 209 -13.30 -10.38 -11.06
CA PHE A 209 -13.43 -9.41 -12.15
C PHE A 209 -14.35 -9.91 -13.27
N ALA A 210 -14.26 -11.19 -13.62
CA ALA A 210 -15.18 -11.81 -14.58
C ALA A 210 -16.62 -11.81 -14.05
N ALA A 211 -16.82 -12.13 -12.77
CA ALA A 211 -18.12 -12.06 -12.12
C ALA A 211 -18.68 -10.62 -12.09
N LEU A 212 -17.83 -9.62 -11.85
CA LEU A 212 -18.21 -8.21 -11.87
C LEU A 212 -18.65 -7.75 -13.26
N LYS A 213 -17.92 -8.12 -14.32
CA LYS A 213 -18.31 -7.85 -15.71
C LYS A 213 -19.68 -8.44 -16.04
N ALA A 214 -19.88 -9.73 -15.74
CA ALA A 214 -21.15 -10.39 -15.98
C ALA A 214 -22.31 -9.79 -15.17
N CYS A 215 -22.04 -9.33 -13.95
CA CYS A 215 -23.03 -8.65 -13.12
C CYS A 215 -23.39 -7.28 -13.70
N TYR A 216 -22.41 -6.49 -14.13
CA TYR A 216 -22.64 -5.18 -14.73
C TYR A 216 -23.56 -5.23 -15.96
N GLU A 217 -23.40 -6.25 -16.82
CA GLU A 217 -24.24 -6.42 -18.00
C GLU A 217 -25.69 -6.83 -17.70
N LYS A 218 -25.91 -7.57 -16.60
CA LYS A 218 -27.21 -8.19 -16.28
C LYS A 218 -28.00 -7.43 -15.21
N ASP A 219 -27.31 -6.94 -14.20
CA ASP A 219 -27.84 -6.29 -13.02
C ASP A 219 -26.89 -5.19 -12.53
N PRO A 220 -26.99 -3.98 -13.12
CA PRO A 220 -26.16 -2.85 -12.73
C PRO A 220 -26.29 -2.48 -11.24
N GLU A 221 -27.46 -2.58 -10.63
CA GLU A 221 -27.62 -2.24 -9.21
C GLU A 221 -26.82 -3.19 -8.33
N LYS A 222 -26.85 -4.50 -8.62
CA LYS A 222 -25.99 -5.47 -7.93
C LYS A 222 -24.50 -5.21 -8.19
N ALA A 223 -24.12 -4.76 -9.38
CA ALA A 223 -22.74 -4.36 -9.66
C ALA A 223 -22.27 -3.16 -8.83
N LYS A 224 -23.17 -2.22 -8.48
CA LYS A 224 -22.85 -1.14 -7.51
C LYS A 224 -22.59 -1.69 -6.12
N THR A 225 -23.38 -2.66 -5.67
CA THR A 225 -23.13 -3.36 -4.39
C THR A 225 -21.75 -4.03 -4.39
N TYR A 226 -21.36 -4.66 -5.52
CA TYR A 226 -20.04 -5.30 -5.64
C TYR A 226 -18.91 -4.27 -5.60
N ALA A 227 -19.09 -3.10 -6.21
CA ALA A 227 -18.12 -2.01 -6.12
C ALA A 227 -17.88 -1.61 -4.66
N GLY A 228 -18.96 -1.41 -3.89
CA GLY A 228 -18.89 -1.10 -2.46
C GLY A 228 -18.17 -2.19 -1.66
N LEU A 229 -18.53 -3.45 -1.89
CA LEU A 229 -17.90 -4.59 -1.21
C LEU A 229 -16.41 -4.72 -1.51
N LEU A 230 -16.00 -4.55 -2.77
CA LEU A 230 -14.58 -4.57 -3.16
C LEU A 230 -13.81 -3.43 -2.49
N TYR A 231 -14.41 -2.24 -2.42
CA TYR A 231 -13.82 -1.10 -1.74
C TYR A 231 -13.68 -1.35 -0.23
N ASP A 232 -14.71 -1.85 0.44
CA ASP A 232 -14.67 -2.15 1.88
C ASP A 232 -13.69 -3.30 2.20
N GLN A 233 -13.60 -4.31 1.34
CA GLN A 233 -12.55 -5.34 1.43
C GLN A 233 -11.15 -4.74 1.33
N ALA A 234 -10.94 -3.80 0.41
CA ALA A 234 -9.67 -3.12 0.27
C ALA A 234 -9.34 -2.27 1.51
N LEU A 235 -10.33 -1.60 2.11
CA LEU A 235 -10.15 -0.90 3.40
C LEU A 235 -9.74 -1.86 4.52
N LEU A 236 -10.38 -3.03 4.62
CA LEU A 236 -10.03 -4.03 5.63
C LEU A 236 -8.59 -4.53 5.48
N ILE A 237 -8.16 -4.79 4.24
CA ILE A 237 -6.78 -5.19 3.93
C ILE A 237 -5.79 -4.12 4.39
N GLU A 238 -6.09 -2.84 4.12
CA GLU A 238 -5.28 -1.71 4.56
C GLU A 238 -5.38 -1.44 6.07
N GLY A 239 -6.26 -2.11 6.80
CA GLY A 239 -6.54 -1.82 8.21
C GLY A 239 -7.19 -0.44 8.42
N MET A 240 -7.90 0.08 7.41
CA MET A 240 -8.69 1.30 7.51
C MET A 240 -10.11 0.99 8.03
N PRO A 241 -10.74 1.95 8.73
CA PRO A 241 -12.13 1.77 9.18
C PRO A 241 -13.09 1.73 7.99
N ILE A 242 -14.06 0.83 8.06
CA ILE A 242 -15.25 0.87 7.21
C ILE A 242 -16.19 1.94 7.76
N GLU A 243 -16.67 2.82 6.91
CA GLU A 243 -17.54 3.95 7.28
C GLU A 243 -18.91 3.47 7.79
N ASP A 244 -19.50 2.47 7.13
CA ASP A 244 -20.75 1.82 7.55
C ASP A 244 -20.57 0.30 7.62
N PRO A 245 -20.11 -0.24 8.77
CA PRO A 245 -19.93 -1.68 8.95
C PRO A 245 -21.23 -2.48 8.84
N VAL A 246 -22.38 -1.87 9.12
CA VAL A 246 -23.69 -2.54 9.05
C VAL A 246 -24.10 -2.73 7.60
N ALA A 247 -23.95 -1.68 6.77
CA ALA A 247 -24.19 -1.80 5.33
C ALA A 247 -23.28 -2.84 4.67
N PHE A 248 -21.99 -2.86 5.04
CA PHE A 248 -21.05 -3.88 4.57
C PHE A 248 -21.49 -5.30 4.96
N SER A 249 -21.87 -5.50 6.23
CA SER A 249 -22.34 -6.80 6.71
C SER A 249 -23.62 -7.25 6.01
N ASN A 250 -24.58 -6.35 5.80
CA ASN A 250 -25.82 -6.67 5.10
C ASN A 250 -25.57 -7.04 3.64
N ALA A 251 -24.68 -6.30 2.95
CA ALA A 251 -24.29 -6.60 1.58
C ALA A 251 -23.66 -8.00 1.45
N ILE A 252 -22.86 -8.44 2.41
CA ILE A 252 -22.34 -9.82 2.45
C ILE A 252 -23.49 -10.83 2.62
N CYS A 253 -24.38 -10.60 3.59
CA CYS A 253 -25.51 -11.50 3.87
C CYS A 253 -26.43 -11.66 2.65
N ASP A 254 -26.74 -10.56 1.97
CA ASP A 254 -27.59 -10.55 0.77
C ASP A 254 -26.98 -11.40 -0.35
N LEU A 255 -25.65 -11.35 -0.53
CA LEU A 255 -24.97 -12.18 -1.52
C LEU A 255 -24.94 -13.66 -1.16
N MET A 256 -24.75 -13.99 0.12
CA MET A 256 -24.79 -15.36 0.59
C MET A 256 -26.17 -15.98 0.40
N ALA A 257 -27.23 -15.20 0.64
CA ALA A 257 -28.61 -15.66 0.47
C ALA A 257 -28.97 -15.92 -1.01
N GLN A 258 -28.39 -15.15 -1.93
CA GLN A 258 -28.68 -15.26 -3.37
C GLN A 258 -28.06 -16.49 -4.06
N GLN A 259 -27.10 -17.20 -3.44
CA GLN A 259 -26.56 -18.44 -4.02
C GLN A 259 -27.47 -19.67 -3.88
N ASN A 260 -28.62 -19.53 -3.19
CA ASN A 260 -29.60 -20.61 -2.99
C ASN A 260 -30.87 -20.47 -3.85
N GLY A 261 -30.85 -19.65 -4.91
CA GLY A 261 -31.97 -19.49 -5.86
C GLY A 261 -31.52 -19.67 -7.30
#